data_AF-A0A938VXT3-F1
#
_entry.id   AF-A0A938VXT3-F1
#
_cell.length_a   1.000
_cell.length_b   1.000
_cell.length_c   1.000
_cell.angle_alpha   90.00
_cell.angle_beta   90.00
_cell.angle_gamma   90.00
#
_symmetry.space_group_name_H-M   'P 1'
#
loop_
_entity.id
_entity.type
_entity.pdbx_description
1 polymer ?
#
loop_
_entity_poly.entity_id
_entity_poly.type
_entity_poly.pdbx_seq_one_letter_code
_entity_poly.pdbx_strand_id
1 'polypeptide(L)'
;MIIPVDLLAVIGLFAVRIGIPLAITAGLVYLLKRLDKRWEEEARAEQRAQAAAQPGARPPAEQPVERPAPPLERRPPAGRAPAPAPQLPWVPPPQPAIRPGQQPQPGLAAAVLPRYCWDAKSCSEAVRAACPASQRPDLPCWQARLKADGSIPEDCVDCERFRRYPLM
;
A
#
# COMPACT_ATOMS: atom_id res chain seq x y z
N MET A 1 -45.96 37.80 13.58
CA MET A 1 -44.75 38.12 14.38
C MET A 1 -44.03 36.82 14.79
N ILE A 2 -43.70 35.94 13.83
CA ILE A 2 -43.10 34.59 14.10
C ILE A 2 -41.75 34.43 13.37
N ILE A 3 -41.40 35.32 12.44
CA ILE A 3 -40.25 35.17 11.53
C ILE A 3 -38.85 35.35 12.16
N PRO A 4 -38.58 36.20 13.17
CA PRO A 4 -37.20 36.45 13.59
C PRO A 4 -36.60 35.32 14.43
N VAL A 5 -37.40 34.59 15.21
CA VAL A 5 -36.91 33.53 16.10
C VAL A 5 -36.56 32.27 15.30
N ASP A 6 -37.41 31.88 14.34
CA ASP A 6 -37.13 30.77 13.43
C ASP A 6 -35.85 31.01 12.61
N LEU A 7 -35.64 32.24 12.12
CA LEU A 7 -34.42 32.59 11.39
C LEU A 7 -33.17 32.43 12.26
N LEU A 8 -33.22 32.91 13.51
CA LEU A 8 -32.14 32.74 14.49
C LEU A 8 -31.86 31.26 14.80
N ALA A 9 -32.91 30.44 14.93
CA ALA A 9 -32.78 29.01 15.19
C ALA A 9 -32.12 28.27 14.02
N VAL A 10 -32.52 28.58 12.78
CA VAL A 10 -31.94 28.00 11.57
C VAL A 10 -30.47 28.40 11.43
N ILE A 11 -30.14 29.69 11.60
CA ILE A 11 -28.74 30.16 11.56
C ILE A 11 -27.91 29.49 12.66
N GLY A 12 -28.44 29.40 13.87
CA GLY A 12 -27.77 28.73 14.99
C GLY A 12 -27.48 27.27 14.69
N LEU A 13 -28.44 26.52 14.14
CA LEU A 13 -28.25 25.12 13.78
C LEU A 13 -27.19 24.94 12.69
N PHE A 14 -27.18 25.81 11.68
CA PHE A 14 -26.15 25.81 10.65
C PHE A 14 -24.76 26.15 11.21
N ALA A 15 -24.67 27.16 12.08
CA ALA A 15 -23.42 27.54 12.73
C ALA A 15 -22.87 26.39 13.61
N VAL A 16 -23.74 25.66 14.31
CA VAL A 16 -23.36 24.47 15.08
C VAL A 16 -22.89 23.35 14.15
N ARG A 17 -23.63 23.06 13.08
CA ARG A 17 -23.30 21.96 12.14
C ARG A 17 -22.08 22.20 11.29
N ILE A 18 -21.78 23.46 10.94
CA ILE A 18 -20.62 23.81 10.09
C ILE A 18 -19.45 24.27 10.95
N GLY A 19 -19.72 25.11 11.95
CA GLY A 19 -18.69 25.69 12.82
C GLY A 19 -18.00 24.64 13.68
N ILE A 20 -18.73 23.70 14.27
CA ILE A 20 -18.11 22.67 15.12
C ILE A 20 -17.16 21.76 14.31
N PRO A 21 -17.54 21.18 13.16
CA PRO A 21 -16.61 20.35 12.37
C PRO A 21 -15.38 21.13 11.89
N LEU A 22 -15.54 22.39 11.48
CA LEU A 22 -14.41 23.23 11.08
C LEU A 22 -13.48 23.53 12.27
N ALA A 23 -14.05 23.85 13.44
CA ALA A 23 -13.27 24.11 14.65
C ALA A 23 -12.51 22.85 15.11
N ILE A 24 -13.14 21.68 15.07
CA ILE A 24 -12.48 20.41 15.39
C ILE A 24 -11.32 20.14 14.41
N THR A 25 -11.56 20.29 13.11
CA THR A 25 -10.54 20.04 12.09
C THR A 25 -9.35 20.99 12.25
N ALA A 26 -9.62 22.29 12.41
CA ALA A 26 -8.57 23.28 12.67
C ALA A 26 -7.81 22.98 13.97
N GLY A 27 -8.52 22.55 15.02
CA GLY A 27 -7.94 22.14 16.30
C GLY A 27 -7.01 20.95 16.18
N LEU A 28 -7.41 19.90 15.45
CA LEU A 28 -6.56 18.73 15.18
C LEU A 28 -5.30 19.11 14.41
N VAL A 29 -5.45 19.89 13.34
CA VAL A 29 -4.30 20.36 12.53
C VAL A 29 -3.33 21.16 13.40
N TYR A 30 -3.83 22.05 14.25
CA TYR A 30 -3.00 22.82 15.18
C TYR A 30 -2.27 21.92 16.20
N LEU A 31 -2.98 20.95 16.77
CA LEU A 31 -2.40 20.02 17.75
C LEU A 31 -1.29 19.16 17.12
N LEU A 32 -1.53 18.60 15.93
CA LEU A 32 -0.55 17.79 15.20
C LEU A 32 0.69 18.62 14.87
N LYS A 33 0.52 19.85 14.38
CA LYS A 33 1.63 20.75 14.07
C LYS A 33 2.47 21.10 15.29
N ARG A 34 1.84 21.19 16.47
CA ARG A 34 2.54 21.43 17.74
C ARG A 34 3.38 20.23 18.17
N LEU A 35 2.87 19.01 17.98
CA LEU A 35 3.61 17.78 18.29
C LEU A 35 4.79 17.57 17.34
N ASP A 36 4.58 17.80 16.05
CA ASP A 36 5.59 17.66 15.01
C ASP A 36 6.84 18.51 15.31
N LYS A 37 6.63 19.78 15.70
CA LYS A 37 7.70 20.68 16.10
C LYS A 37 8.55 20.15 17.26
N ARG A 38 7.91 19.51 18.25
CA ARG A 38 8.63 18.94 19.41
C ARG A 38 9.51 17.77 18.97
N TRP A 39 9.02 16.92 18.08
CA TRP A 39 9.80 15.78 17.59
C TRP A 39 10.94 16.20 16.66
N GLU A 40 10.80 17.27 15.87
CA GLU A 40 11.93 17.81 15.11
C GLU A 40 13.08 18.28 16.01
N GLU A 41 12.75 18.86 17.16
CA GLU A 41 13.74 19.29 18.15
C GLU A 41 14.44 18.07 18.77
N GLU A 42 13.69 17.02 19.13
CA GLU A 42 14.24 15.76 19.66
C GLU A 42 15.12 15.04 18.61
N ALA A 43 14.67 14.92 17.36
CA ALA A 43 15.42 14.27 16.28
C ALA A 43 16.74 15.00 15.95
N ARG A 44 16.74 16.35 15.96
CA ARG A 44 17.99 17.12 15.78
C ARG A 44 18.95 16.92 16.94
N ALA A 45 18.44 16.78 18.17
CA ALA A 45 19.27 16.49 19.33
C ALA A 45 19.91 15.10 19.21
N GLU A 46 19.15 14.08 18.80
CA GLU A 46 19.65 12.73 18.56
C GLU A 46 20.71 12.69 17.44
N GLN A 47 20.48 13.39 16.32
CA GLN A 47 21.46 13.49 15.23
C GLN A 47 22.76 14.16 15.69
N ARG A 48 22.67 15.23 16.50
CA ARG A 48 23.85 15.90 17.09
C ARG A 48 24.59 14.98 18.06
N ALA A 49 23.88 14.22 18.88
CA ALA A 49 24.47 13.26 19.79
C ALA A 49 25.18 12.13 19.02
N GLN A 50 24.57 11.60 17.96
CA GLN A 50 25.17 10.59 17.09
C GLN A 50 26.40 11.12 16.33
N ALA A 51 26.35 12.36 15.85
CA ALA A 51 27.50 13.00 15.19
C ALA A 51 28.66 13.24 16.16
N ALA A 52 28.37 13.64 17.41
CA ALA A 52 29.40 13.79 18.45
C ALA A 52 29.95 12.43 18.93
N ALA A 53 29.12 11.40 18.92
CA ALA A 53 29.49 10.04 19.34
C ALA A 53 30.20 9.23 18.25
N GLN A 54 30.22 9.67 16.99
CA GLN A 54 30.99 9.05 15.91
C GLN A 54 32.35 9.76 15.75
N PRO A 55 33.45 9.24 16.32
CA PRO A 55 34.76 9.87 16.25
C PRO A 55 35.48 9.59 14.92
N GLY A 56 34.79 9.06 13.90
CA GLY A 56 35.40 8.52 12.67
C GLY A 56 34.63 8.73 11.37
N ALA A 57 33.44 9.33 11.38
CA ALA A 57 32.74 9.69 10.15
C ALA A 57 33.21 11.06 9.65
N ARG A 58 34.37 11.09 8.97
CA ARG A 58 34.73 12.25 8.15
C ARG A 58 33.61 12.53 7.15
N PRO A 59 33.23 13.80 6.93
CA PRO A 59 32.35 14.15 5.80
C PRO A 59 33.00 13.68 4.48
N PRO A 60 32.23 13.19 3.51
CA PRO A 60 32.72 12.73 2.20
C PRO A 60 33.11 13.92 1.30
N ALA A 61 33.96 14.83 1.79
CA ALA A 61 34.44 16.00 1.07
C ALA A 61 35.87 15.85 0.51
N GLU A 62 36.63 14.83 0.90
CA GLU A 62 37.96 14.55 0.32
C GLU A 62 38.16 13.05 0.13
N GLN A 63 37.43 12.45 -0.80
CA GLN A 63 37.98 11.33 -1.55
C GLN A 63 38.43 11.91 -2.89
N PRO A 64 39.74 11.97 -3.19
CA PRO A 64 40.21 12.18 -4.55
C PRO A 64 39.47 11.17 -5.41
N VAL A 65 38.67 11.66 -6.36
CA VAL A 65 37.97 10.80 -7.30
C VAL A 65 39.03 10.13 -8.16
N GLU A 66 39.51 8.97 -7.70
CA GLU A 66 40.38 8.13 -8.49
C GLU A 66 39.53 7.63 -9.65
N ARG A 67 39.84 8.19 -10.83
CA ARG A 67 39.12 7.97 -12.09
C ARG A 67 38.92 6.45 -12.25
N PRO A 68 37.69 5.93 -12.31
CA PRO A 68 37.48 4.49 -12.39
C PRO A 68 38.18 3.97 -13.64
N ALA A 69 39.12 3.04 -13.46
CA ALA A 69 39.61 2.21 -14.55
C ALA A 69 38.40 1.52 -15.23
N PRO A 70 38.46 1.25 -16.54
CA PRO A 70 37.36 0.59 -17.26
C PRO A 70 36.91 -0.67 -16.49
N PRO A 71 35.60 -1.00 -16.49
CA PRO A 71 35.08 -2.12 -15.70
C PRO A 71 35.73 -3.44 -16.13
N LEU A 72 36.79 -3.84 -15.42
CA LEU A 72 37.20 -5.23 -15.39
C LEU A 72 36.18 -5.94 -14.50
N GLU A 73 35.35 -6.75 -15.16
CA GLU A 73 34.36 -7.66 -14.59
C GLU A 73 34.83 -8.18 -13.22
N ARG A 74 34.24 -7.67 -12.14
CA ARG A 74 34.61 -8.05 -10.78
C ARG A 74 34.16 -9.49 -10.55
N ARG A 75 35.09 -10.43 -10.74
CA ARG A 75 34.91 -11.82 -10.27
C ARG A 75 34.68 -11.78 -8.76
N PRO A 76 33.54 -12.27 -8.24
CA PRO A 76 33.27 -12.26 -6.81
C PRO A 76 34.33 -13.08 -6.05
N PRO A 77 34.79 -12.63 -4.88
CA PRO A 77 35.72 -13.41 -4.06
C PRO A 77 35.00 -14.69 -3.61
N ALA A 78 35.52 -15.84 -4.04
CA ALA A 78 35.13 -17.12 -3.49
C ALA A 78 35.51 -17.13 -1.99
N GLY A 79 34.51 -17.20 -1.10
CA GLY A 79 34.79 -17.51 0.30
C GLY A 79 34.10 -16.69 1.39
N ARG A 80 33.01 -15.98 1.12
CA ARG A 80 32.14 -15.51 2.22
C ARG A 80 30.68 -15.81 1.92
N ALA A 81 30.23 -16.97 2.39
CA ALA A 81 28.82 -17.26 2.46
C ALA A 81 28.14 -16.18 3.33
N PRO A 82 26.99 -15.62 2.91
CA PRO A 82 26.21 -14.75 3.76
C PRO A 82 25.82 -15.51 5.03
N ALA A 83 26.03 -14.90 6.20
CA ALA A 83 25.58 -15.47 7.47
C ALA A 83 24.07 -15.77 7.37
N PRO A 84 23.60 -16.92 7.90
CA PRO A 84 22.18 -17.24 7.87
C PRO A 84 21.40 -16.18 8.64
N ALA A 85 20.38 -15.61 8.00
CA ALA A 85 19.48 -14.66 8.64
C ALA A 85 18.81 -15.31 9.88
N PRO A 86 18.65 -14.59 11.00
CA PRO A 86 17.94 -15.11 12.17
C PRO A 86 16.49 -15.43 11.78
N GLN A 87 16.10 -16.69 11.95
CA GLN A 87 14.75 -17.15 11.69
C GLN A 87 13.86 -16.69 12.85
N LEU A 88 13.19 -15.55 12.68
CA LEU A 88 12.18 -15.12 13.63
C LEU A 88 11.02 -16.14 13.63
N PRO A 89 10.50 -16.55 14.80
CA PRO A 89 9.33 -17.42 14.86
C PRO A 89 8.15 -16.73 14.18
N TRP A 90 7.58 -17.39 13.17
CA TRP A 90 6.35 -16.92 12.54
C TRP A 90 5.23 -16.86 13.60
N VAL A 91 4.78 -15.65 13.93
CA VAL A 91 3.55 -15.44 14.70
C VAL A 91 2.43 -15.22 13.69
N PRO A 92 1.46 -16.14 13.56
CA PRO A 92 0.33 -15.93 12.66
C PRO A 92 -0.49 -14.73 13.13
N PRO A 93 -1.05 -13.93 12.20
CA PRO A 93 -1.96 -12.85 12.55
C PRO A 93 -3.15 -13.39 13.35
N PRO A 94 -3.68 -12.62 14.33
CA PRO A 94 -4.81 -13.07 15.14
C PRO A 94 -5.99 -13.40 14.22
N GLN A 95 -6.38 -14.67 14.21
CA GLN A 95 -7.57 -15.09 13.47
C GLN A 95 -8.79 -14.42 14.10
N PRO A 96 -9.72 -13.88 13.30
CA PRO A 96 -10.97 -13.37 13.85
C PRO A 96 -11.71 -14.52 14.54
N ALA A 97 -11.80 -14.47 15.87
CA ALA A 97 -12.50 -15.46 16.64
C ALA A 97 -13.98 -15.46 16.24
N ILE A 98 -14.41 -16.49 15.50
CA ILE A 98 -15.81 -16.71 15.17
C ILE A 98 -16.53 -17.00 16.49
N ARG A 99 -17.38 -16.08 16.92
CA ARG A 99 -18.21 -16.27 18.10
C ARG A 99 -19.19 -17.42 17.85
N PRO A 100 -19.33 -18.39 18.77
CA PRO A 100 -20.36 -19.42 18.65
C PRO A 100 -21.74 -18.73 18.60
N GLY A 101 -22.39 -18.81 17.44
CA GLY A 101 -23.65 -18.12 17.14
C GLY A 101 -23.65 -17.24 15.88
N GLN A 102 -22.50 -16.94 15.27
CA GLN A 102 -22.47 -16.32 13.94
C GLN A 102 -22.60 -17.38 12.85
N GLN A 103 -23.84 -17.78 12.55
CA GLN A 103 -24.14 -18.35 11.23
C GLN A 103 -24.02 -17.23 10.19
N PRO A 104 -23.30 -17.43 9.07
CA PRO A 104 -23.32 -16.50 7.95
C PRO A 104 -24.77 -16.29 7.51
N GLN A 105 -25.21 -15.03 7.46
CA GLN A 105 -26.54 -14.70 6.95
C GLN A 105 -26.66 -15.20 5.50
N PRO A 106 -27.71 -15.96 5.14
CA PRO A 106 -27.88 -16.53 3.80
C PRO A 106 -28.12 -15.49 2.68
N GLY A 107 -28.09 -14.19 2.99
CA GLY A 107 -28.25 -13.10 2.03
C GLY A 107 -26.97 -12.32 1.69
N LEU A 108 -25.84 -12.61 2.33
CA LEU A 108 -24.55 -11.97 2.08
C LEU A 108 -23.49 -13.03 1.78
N ALA A 109 -23.80 -13.93 0.84
CA ALA A 109 -22.75 -14.65 0.15
C ALA A 109 -21.95 -13.60 -0.62
N ALA A 110 -20.81 -13.18 -0.06
CA ALA A 110 -19.78 -12.51 -0.85
C ALA A 110 -19.62 -13.33 -2.12
N ALA A 111 -20.00 -12.77 -3.26
CA ALA A 111 -19.86 -13.44 -4.54
C ALA A 111 -18.40 -13.88 -4.62
N VAL A 112 -18.18 -15.19 -4.47
CA VAL A 112 -16.86 -15.79 -4.66
C VAL A 112 -16.61 -15.60 -6.13
N LEU A 113 -15.91 -14.53 -6.48
CA LEU A 113 -15.50 -14.31 -7.85
C LEU A 113 -14.77 -15.58 -8.29
N PRO A 114 -15.14 -16.16 -9.44
CA PRO A 114 -14.45 -17.31 -9.98
C PRO A 114 -12.93 -17.09 -9.91
N ARG A 115 -12.21 -18.10 -9.40
CA ARG A 115 -10.75 -18.01 -9.18
C ARG A 115 -10.02 -17.70 -10.48
N TYR A 116 -10.59 -18.05 -11.62
CA TYR A 116 -10.01 -17.82 -12.93
C TYR A 116 -10.98 -17.20 -13.93
N CYS A 117 -10.45 -16.46 -14.91
CA CYS A 117 -11.24 -15.76 -15.92
C CYS A 117 -12.03 -16.72 -16.82
N TRP A 118 -11.47 -17.88 -17.14
CA TRP A 118 -12.15 -18.88 -17.97
C TRP A 118 -13.36 -19.50 -17.28
N ASP A 119 -13.38 -19.58 -15.95
CA ASP A 119 -14.57 -20.02 -15.21
C ASP A 119 -15.67 -18.94 -15.25
N ALA A 120 -15.28 -17.66 -15.24
CA ALA A 120 -16.21 -16.53 -15.34
C ALA A 120 -16.85 -16.40 -16.73
N LYS A 121 -16.07 -16.69 -17.78
CA LYS A 121 -16.48 -16.60 -19.19
C LYS A 121 -16.97 -17.94 -19.75
N SER A 122 -17.05 -18.99 -18.92
CA SER A 122 -17.45 -20.35 -19.30
C SER A 122 -16.73 -20.86 -20.56
N CYS A 123 -15.41 -20.64 -20.64
CA CYS A 123 -14.63 -21.03 -21.82
C CYS A 123 -14.52 -22.56 -21.93
N SER A 124 -14.63 -23.09 -23.15
CA SER A 124 -14.42 -24.51 -23.41
C SER A 124 -12.96 -24.92 -23.18
N GLU A 125 -12.71 -26.21 -22.97
CA GLU A 125 -11.38 -26.73 -22.70
C GLU A 125 -10.38 -26.46 -23.84
N ALA A 126 -10.84 -26.50 -25.09
CA ALA A 126 -10.02 -26.14 -26.25
C ALA A 126 -9.55 -24.68 -26.20
N VAL A 127 -10.44 -23.75 -25.83
CA VAL A 127 -10.11 -22.32 -25.68
C VAL A 127 -9.20 -22.12 -24.47
N ARG A 128 -9.42 -22.86 -23.38
CA ARG A 128 -8.57 -22.82 -22.19
C ARG A 128 -7.14 -23.27 -22.50
N ALA A 129 -6.95 -24.34 -23.26
CA ALA A 129 -5.62 -24.83 -23.61
C ALA A 129 -4.84 -23.83 -24.47
N ALA A 130 -5.53 -23.10 -25.36
CA ALA A 130 -4.94 -22.06 -26.19
C ALA A 130 -4.72 -20.72 -25.46
N CYS A 131 -5.30 -20.53 -24.26
CA CYS A 131 -5.25 -19.26 -23.56
C CYS A 131 -3.91 -19.07 -22.81
N PRO A 132 -3.19 -17.95 -23.00
CA PRO A 132 -1.95 -17.66 -22.27
C PRO A 132 -2.16 -17.60 -20.74
N ALA A 133 -3.37 -17.25 -20.28
CA ALA A 133 -3.69 -17.15 -18.87
C ALA A 133 -3.81 -18.50 -18.16
N SER A 134 -4.13 -19.59 -18.87
CA SER A 134 -4.21 -20.93 -18.25
C SER A 134 -2.81 -21.52 -18.02
N GLN A 135 -1.85 -21.14 -18.86
CA GLN A 135 -0.46 -21.59 -18.78
C GLN A 135 0.33 -20.94 -17.63
N ARG A 136 -0.16 -19.82 -17.08
CA ARG A 136 0.48 -19.07 -15.99
C ARG A 136 -0.51 -18.77 -14.86
N PRO A 137 -0.80 -19.75 -13.98
CA PRO A 137 -1.74 -19.58 -12.87
C PRO A 137 -1.22 -18.61 -11.79
N ASP A 138 0.06 -18.27 -11.83
CA ASP A 138 0.76 -17.33 -10.94
C ASP A 138 0.49 -15.86 -11.28
N LEU A 139 0.08 -15.56 -12.51
CA LEU A 139 -0.20 -14.19 -12.95
C LEU A 139 -1.71 -13.95 -13.09
N PRO A 140 -2.20 -12.73 -12.83
CA PRO A 140 -3.56 -12.38 -13.18
C PRO A 140 -3.74 -12.50 -14.70
N CYS A 141 -4.92 -12.97 -15.11
CA CYS A 141 -5.22 -13.32 -16.50
C CYS A 141 -4.94 -12.19 -17.51
N TRP A 142 -5.20 -10.93 -17.13
CA TRP A 142 -4.93 -9.77 -17.99
C TRP A 142 -3.44 -9.55 -18.20
N GLN A 143 -2.59 -9.84 -17.19
CA GLN A 143 -1.15 -9.67 -17.28
C GLN A 143 -0.50 -10.80 -18.09
N ALA A 144 -1.02 -12.02 -17.97
CA ALA A 144 -0.61 -13.14 -18.82
C ALA A 144 -0.93 -12.86 -20.29
N ARG A 145 -2.12 -12.30 -20.58
CA ARG A 145 -2.51 -11.88 -21.94
C ARG A 145 -1.69 -10.70 -22.44
N LEU A 146 -1.50 -9.65 -21.66
CA LEU A 146 -0.66 -8.51 -22.04
C LEU A 146 0.76 -8.96 -22.43
N LYS A 147 1.35 -9.90 -21.69
CA LYS A 147 2.69 -10.44 -21.99
C LYS A 147 2.73 -11.28 -23.27
N ALA A 148 1.63 -11.92 -23.66
CA ALA A 148 1.55 -12.79 -24.84
C ALA A 148 1.11 -12.03 -26.09
N ASP A 149 0.05 -11.22 -25.96
CA ASP A 149 -0.63 -10.51 -27.03
C ASP A 149 -0.05 -9.09 -27.26
N GLY A 150 0.77 -8.58 -26.32
CA GLY A 150 1.35 -7.23 -26.36
C GLY A 150 0.36 -6.08 -26.12
N SER A 151 -0.93 -6.38 -26.01
CA SER A 151 -2.00 -5.42 -25.74
C SER A 151 -3.07 -6.03 -24.84
N ILE A 152 -3.86 -5.18 -24.16
CA ILE A 152 -4.98 -5.61 -23.31
C ILE A 152 -6.26 -5.53 -24.16
N PRO A 153 -6.98 -6.66 -24.37
CA PRO A 153 -8.27 -6.64 -25.03
C PRO A 153 -9.30 -5.84 -24.24
N GLU A 154 -10.26 -5.24 -24.95
CA GLU A 154 -11.31 -4.37 -24.41
C GLU A 154 -12.12 -5.09 -23.32
N ASP A 155 -12.42 -6.37 -23.54
CA ASP A 155 -13.10 -7.25 -22.58
C ASP A 155 -12.40 -7.36 -21.22
N CYS A 156 -11.09 -7.15 -21.17
CA CYS A 156 -10.32 -7.20 -19.93
C CYS A 156 -10.38 -5.87 -19.18
N VAL A 157 -10.59 -4.74 -19.86
CA VAL A 157 -10.64 -3.40 -19.25
C VAL A 157 -11.91 -3.26 -18.41
N ASP A 158 -13.03 -3.80 -18.89
CA ASP A 158 -14.31 -3.82 -18.16
C ASP A 158 -14.41 -4.93 -17.10
N CYS A 159 -13.41 -5.83 -17.04
CA CYS A 159 -13.41 -6.93 -16.09
C CYS A 159 -13.16 -6.42 -14.66
N GLU A 160 -14.03 -6.82 -13.72
CA GLU A 160 -13.95 -6.49 -12.30
C GLU A 160 -12.57 -6.83 -11.69
N ARG A 161 -11.92 -7.90 -12.16
CA ARG A 161 -10.57 -8.29 -11.74
C ARG A 161 -9.48 -7.30 -12.18
N PHE A 162 -9.60 -6.71 -13.35
CA PHE A 162 -8.70 -5.65 -13.81
C PHE A 162 -8.93 -4.37 -13.01
N ARG A 163 -10.20 -4.00 -12.79
CA ARG A 163 -10.57 -2.79 -12.03
C ARG A 163 -10.09 -2.78 -10.58
N ARG A 164 -9.84 -3.95 -9.97
CA ARG A 164 -9.26 -4.06 -8.60
C ARG A 164 -7.75 -3.85 -8.53
N TYR A 165 -7.03 -4.00 -9.64
CA TYR A 165 -5.57 -3.86 -9.71
C TYR A 165 -5.19 -3.00 -10.92
N PRO A 166 -5.58 -1.70 -10.96
CA PRO A 166 -5.03 -0.80 -11.97
C PRO A 166 -3.51 -0.72 -11.75
N LEU A 167 -2.74 -0.98 -12.81
CA LEU A 167 -1.29 -0.80 -12.84
C LEU A 167 -0.95 0.61 -12.31
N MET A 168 -0.23 0.69 -11.20
CA MET A 168 0.42 1.93 -10.72
C MET A 168 1.79 2.07 -11.35
#